data_AF-A0A954W4R3-F1
#
_entry.id   AF-A0A954W4R3-F1
#
_cell.length_a   1.000
_cell.length_b   1.000
_cell.length_c   1.000
_cell.angle_alpha   90.00
_cell.angle_beta   90.00
_cell.angle_gamma   90.00
#
_symmetry.space_group_name_H-M   'P 1'
#
loop_
_entity.id
_entity.type
_entity.pdbx_description
1 polymer ?
#
loop_
_entity_poly.entity_id
_entity_poly.type
_entity_poly.pdbx_seq_one_letter_code
_entity_poly.pdbx_strand_id
1 'polypeptide(L)'
;MEAWLSLSLEVRLAVLFVVGVLVGTQVNRGIYRLAWFPRRIGPWTPPDEKAPPRQWQDRLPIAGWWWLRRESSLHGAGFWVRPLLIELAMGLGFAALYAWEVRGGLAPAGSQGILAAAAGRVHVVY
;
A
#
# COMPACT_ATOMS: atom_id res chain seq x y z
N MET A 1 18.40 1.35 -13.24
CA MET A 1 18.59 0.42 -12.10
C MET A 1 19.53 1.04 -11.08
N GLU A 2 20.71 1.51 -11.49
CA GLU A 2 21.66 2.31 -10.70
C GLU A 2 21.01 3.41 -9.85
N ALA A 3 20.24 4.32 -10.48
CA ALA A 3 19.61 5.46 -9.80
C ALA A 3 18.58 5.07 -8.70
N TRP A 4 18.00 3.87 -8.75
CA TRP A 4 17.11 3.38 -7.71
C TRP A 4 17.90 2.84 -6.52
N LEU A 5 18.97 2.08 -6.81
CA LEU A 5 19.82 1.47 -5.80
C LEU A 5 20.69 2.50 -5.06
N SER A 6 20.97 3.65 -5.68
CA SER A 6 21.66 4.78 -5.05
C SER A 6 20.82 5.51 -3.99
N LEU A 7 19.50 5.28 -3.95
CA LEU A 7 18.65 5.85 -2.91
C LEU A 7 18.86 5.12 -1.58
N SER A 8 18.73 5.85 -0.48
CA SER A 8 18.73 5.23 0.86
C SER A 8 17.60 4.20 0.97
N LEU A 9 17.76 3.22 1.87
CA LEU A 9 16.76 2.18 2.05
C LEU A 9 15.41 2.78 2.47
N GLU A 10 15.44 3.77 3.34
CA GLU A 10 14.25 4.47 3.86
C GLU A 10 13.47 5.15 2.73
N VAL A 11 14.16 5.82 1.80
CA VAL A 11 13.53 6.47 0.64
C VAL A 11 12.90 5.42 -0.28
N ARG A 12 13.59 4.32 -0.56
CA ARG A 12 13.04 3.22 -1.37
C ARG A 12 11.78 2.63 -0.74
N LEU A 13 11.81 2.38 0.57
CA LEU A 13 10.66 1.87 1.32
C LEU A 13 9.49 2.86 1.34
N ALA A 14 9.76 4.16 1.52
CA ALA A 14 8.73 5.18 1.48
C ALA A 14 8.06 5.28 0.09
N VAL A 15 8.86 5.23 -0.98
CA VAL A 15 8.32 5.22 -2.36
C VAL A 15 7.47 3.98 -2.60
N LEU A 16 7.95 2.79 -2.22
CA LEU A 16 7.21 1.55 -2.38
C LEU A 16 5.93 1.51 -1.51
N PHE A 17 5.97 2.10 -0.32
CA PHE A 17 4.79 2.28 0.51
C PHE A 17 3.75 3.14 -0.22
N VAL A 18 4.14 4.30 -0.75
CA VAL A 18 3.24 5.18 -1.52
C VAL A 18 2.66 4.44 -2.73
N VAL A 19 3.49 3.72 -3.48
CA VAL A 19 3.02 2.90 -4.60
C VAL A 19 2.01 1.84 -4.14
N GLY A 20 2.32 1.10 -3.07
CA GLY A 20 1.43 0.09 -2.51
C GLY A 20 0.09 0.68 -2.06
N VAL A 21 0.10 1.86 -1.43
CA VAL A 21 -1.12 2.58 -1.04
C VAL A 21 -1.95 2.96 -2.27
N LEU A 22 -1.34 3.49 -3.34
CA LEU A 22 -2.03 3.81 -4.60
C LEU A 22 -2.64 2.56 -5.26
N VAL A 23 -1.91 1.45 -5.24
CA VAL A 23 -2.43 0.14 -5.69
C VAL A 23 -3.60 -0.29 -4.81
N GLY A 24 -3.49 -0.15 -3.49
CA GLY A 24 -4.57 -0.42 -2.53
C GLY A 24 -5.85 0.36 -2.84
N THR A 25 -5.73 1.62 -3.27
CA THR A 25 -6.89 2.41 -3.72
C THR A 25 -7.56 1.80 -4.96
N GLN A 26 -6.78 1.26 -5.91
CA GLN A 26 -7.36 0.54 -7.05
C GLN A 26 -7.97 -0.80 -6.66
N VAL A 27 -7.36 -1.53 -5.70
CA VAL A 27 -7.94 -2.76 -5.14
C VAL A 27 -9.29 -2.47 -4.49
N ASN A 28 -9.38 -1.43 -3.66
CA ASN A 28 -10.65 -0.97 -3.08
C ASN A 28 -11.70 -0.67 -4.16
N ARG A 29 -11.33 0.05 -5.21
CA ARG A 29 -12.21 0.33 -6.36
C ARG A 29 -12.65 -0.96 -7.06
N GLY A 30 -11.74 -1.91 -7.25
CA GLY A 30 -12.00 -3.21 -7.86
C GLY A 30 -13.01 -4.03 -7.05
N ILE A 31 -12.81 -4.13 -5.74
CA ILE A 31 -13.70 -4.86 -4.81
C ILE A 31 -15.15 -4.40 -4.96
N TYR A 32 -15.40 -3.08 -5.02
CA TYR A 32 -16.76 -2.56 -5.11
C TYR A 32 -17.35 -2.61 -6.52
N ARG A 33 -16.52 -2.45 -7.56
CA ARG A 33 -16.95 -2.45 -8.96
C ARG A 33 -17.20 -3.85 -9.51
N LEU A 34 -16.42 -4.83 -9.07
CA LEU A 34 -16.46 -6.21 -9.56
C LEU A 34 -17.27 -7.14 -8.64
N ALA A 35 -17.84 -6.61 -7.56
CA ALA A 35 -18.79 -7.37 -6.75
C ALA A 35 -20.04 -7.73 -7.57
N TRP A 36 -20.63 -8.89 -7.27
CA TRP A 36 -21.87 -9.35 -7.90
C TRP A 36 -23.00 -8.31 -7.84
N PHE A 37 -23.07 -7.57 -6.72
CA PHE A 37 -23.89 -6.38 -6.58
C PHE A 37 -22.96 -5.16 -6.41
N PRO A 38 -22.71 -4.39 -7.48
CA PRO A 38 -21.80 -3.25 -7.43
C PRO A 38 -22.26 -2.22 -6.39
N ARG A 39 -21.32 -1.67 -5.63
CA ARG A 39 -21.61 -0.68 -4.58
C ARG A 39 -20.94 0.66 -4.88
N ARG A 40 -21.68 1.76 -4.72
CA ARG A 40 -21.21 3.14 -4.96
C ARG A 40 -20.54 3.77 -3.72
N ILE A 41 -19.62 3.04 -3.10
CA ILE A 41 -19.00 3.41 -1.81
C ILE A 41 -17.68 4.17 -2.02
N GLY A 42 -16.96 3.89 -3.10
CA GLY A 42 -15.59 4.38 -3.29
C GLY A 42 -15.53 5.88 -3.64
N PRO A 43 -14.43 6.57 -3.27
CA PRO A 43 -14.26 8.00 -3.57
C PRO A 43 -14.10 8.29 -5.08
N TRP A 44 -13.74 7.26 -5.85
CA TRP A 44 -13.58 7.31 -7.31
C TRP A 44 -14.80 6.78 -8.08
N THR A 45 -15.91 6.51 -7.38
CA THR A 45 -17.20 6.14 -7.99
C THR A 45 -18.19 7.29 -7.84
N PRO A 46 -19.17 7.43 -8.75
CA PRO A 46 -20.25 8.40 -8.59
C PRO A 46 -20.87 8.25 -7.20
N PRO A 47 -21.09 9.35 -6.45
CA PRO A 47 -21.73 9.29 -5.14
C PRO A 47 -23.14 8.71 -5.25
N ASP A 48 -23.65 8.19 -4.14
CA ASP A 48 -25.08 7.90 -4.01
C ASP A 48 -25.89 9.18 -4.17
N GLU A 49 -27.12 9.09 -4.67
CA GLU A 49 -27.98 10.27 -4.87
C GLU A 49 -28.27 11.02 -3.56
N LYS A 50 -28.23 10.31 -2.42
CA LYS A 50 -28.42 10.88 -1.09
C LYS A 50 -27.12 11.31 -0.42
N ALA A 51 -25.97 11.07 -1.05
CA ALA A 51 -24.67 11.42 -0.49
C ALA A 51 -24.31 12.88 -0.77
N PRO A 52 -23.60 13.56 0.16
CA PRO A 52 -23.04 14.87 -0.10
C PRO A 52 -22.04 14.83 -1.28
N PRO A 53 -21.79 15.97 -1.95
CA PRO A 53 -20.80 16.04 -3.01
C PRO A 53 -19.42 15.54 -2.56
N ARG A 54 -18.73 14.84 -3.46
CA ARG A 54 -17.35 14.38 -3.24
C ARG A 54 -16.41 15.59 -3.23
N GLN A 55 -15.55 15.63 -2.23
CA GLN A 55 -14.49 16.62 -2.11
C GLN A 55 -13.17 16.04 -2.63
N TRP A 56 -12.19 16.90 -2.90
CA TRP A 56 -10.90 16.42 -3.40
C TRP A 56 -10.14 15.60 -2.34
N GLN A 57 -10.32 15.93 -1.05
CA GLN A 57 -9.70 15.23 0.09
C GLN A 57 -10.17 13.78 0.20
N ASP A 58 -11.41 13.49 -0.21
CA ASP A 58 -11.98 12.14 -0.21
C ASP A 58 -11.19 11.18 -1.11
N ARG A 59 -10.50 11.72 -2.11
CA ARG A 59 -9.72 10.96 -3.08
C ARG A 59 -8.31 10.65 -2.62
N LEU A 60 -7.88 11.22 -1.49
CA LEU A 60 -6.58 10.91 -0.91
C LEU A 60 -6.59 9.49 -0.32
N PRO A 61 -5.62 8.63 -0.67
CA PRO A 61 -5.49 7.34 -0.03
C PRO A 61 -5.28 7.47 1.48
N ILE A 62 -5.76 6.48 2.24
CA ILE A 62 -5.76 6.37 3.71
C ILE A 62 -6.62 7.45 4.36
N ALA A 63 -6.25 8.71 4.17
CA ALA A 63 -6.84 9.85 4.82
C ALA A 63 -8.24 10.18 4.27
N GLY A 64 -8.49 10.00 2.97
CA GLY A 64 -9.79 10.30 2.35
C GLY A 64 -10.95 9.51 2.95
N TRP A 65 -10.71 8.30 3.43
CA TRP A 65 -11.69 7.49 4.16
C TRP A 65 -12.15 8.14 5.46
N TRP A 66 -11.28 8.91 6.13
CA TRP A 66 -11.62 9.69 7.31
C TRP A 66 -12.49 10.93 7.01
N TRP A 67 -12.49 11.45 5.78
CA TRP A 67 -13.51 12.45 5.41
C TRP A 67 -14.80 11.78 4.95
N LEU A 68 -14.71 10.61 4.30
CA LEU A 68 -15.86 9.83 3.81
C LEU A 68 -16.77 9.31 4.92
N ARG A 69 -16.30 9.14 6.15
CA ARG A 69 -17.12 8.72 7.32
C ARG A 69 -18.36 9.58 7.55
N ARG A 70 -18.46 10.79 6.98
CA ARG A 70 -19.74 11.54 6.98
C ARG A 70 -20.89 10.80 6.28
N GLU A 71 -20.59 9.84 5.41
CA GLU A 71 -21.56 8.96 4.72
C GLU A 71 -21.88 7.68 5.51
N SER A 72 -21.48 7.61 6.79
CA SER A 72 -21.73 6.44 7.64
C SER A 72 -23.21 6.10 7.81
N SER A 73 -24.11 7.10 7.69
CA SER A 73 -25.56 6.87 7.69
C SER A 73 -26.07 6.13 6.45
N LEU A 74 -25.34 6.19 5.34
CA LEU A 74 -25.70 5.55 4.07
C LEU A 74 -25.05 4.17 3.90
N HIS A 75 -23.82 4.01 4.38
CA HIS A 75 -23.01 2.81 4.12
C HIS A 75 -22.69 1.98 5.38
N GLY A 76 -23.09 2.46 6.57
CA GLY A 76 -22.86 1.82 7.87
C GLY A 76 -21.65 2.40 8.61
N ALA A 77 -21.68 2.41 9.94
CA ALA A 77 -20.72 3.13 10.80
C ALA A 77 -19.23 2.80 10.58
N GLY A 78 -18.91 1.59 10.12
CA GLY A 78 -17.54 1.11 9.93
C GLY A 78 -17.10 0.95 8.47
N PHE A 79 -17.87 1.44 7.50
CA PHE A 79 -17.63 1.14 6.08
C PHE A 79 -16.25 1.62 5.57
N TRP A 80 -15.70 2.66 6.21
CA TRP A 80 -14.44 3.32 5.87
C TRP A 80 -13.22 2.61 6.48
N VAL A 81 -13.40 1.78 7.52
CA VAL A 81 -12.29 1.11 8.23
C VAL A 81 -11.63 0.07 7.35
N ARG A 82 -12.43 -0.83 6.76
CA ARG A 82 -11.93 -1.90 5.89
C ARG A 82 -11.08 -1.38 4.72
N PRO A 83 -11.54 -0.41 3.91
CA PRO A 83 -10.73 0.07 2.78
C PRO A 83 -9.48 0.83 3.23
N LEU A 84 -9.51 1.53 4.36
CA LEU A 84 -8.31 2.13 4.97
C LEU A 84 -7.28 1.05 5.34
N LEU A 85 -7.72 -0.04 5.98
CA LEU A 85 -6.83 -1.15 6.32
C LEU A 85 -6.25 -1.83 5.09
N ILE A 86 -7.02 -1.96 4.00
CA ILE A 86 -6.52 -2.50 2.73
C ILE A 86 -5.41 -1.62 2.15
N GLU A 87 -5.59 -0.30 2.13
CA GLU A 87 -4.57 0.63 1.62
C GLU A 87 -3.29 0.60 2.47
N LEU A 88 -3.43 0.60 3.80
CA LEU A 88 -2.29 0.45 4.70
C LEU A 88 -1.59 -0.91 4.54
N ALA A 89 -2.34 -2.00 4.46
CA ALA A 89 -1.79 -3.34 4.29
C ALA A 89 -1.04 -3.47 2.97
N MET A 90 -1.55 -2.87 1.88
CA MET A 90 -0.85 -2.87 0.59
C MET A 90 0.42 -2.03 0.62
N GLY A 91 0.39 -0.83 1.21
CA GLY A 91 1.57 0.00 1.39
C GLY A 91 2.66 -0.68 2.21
N LEU A 92 2.29 -1.15 3.41
CA LEU A 92 3.20 -1.87 4.30
C LEU A 92 3.68 -3.18 3.68
N GLY A 93 2.80 -3.91 3.00
CA GLY A 93 3.13 -5.17 2.33
C GLY A 93 4.18 -4.98 1.24
N PHE A 94 4.06 -3.94 0.41
CA PHE A 94 5.04 -3.65 -0.64
C PHE A 94 6.40 -3.27 -0.05
N ALA A 95 6.42 -2.38 0.94
CA ALA A 95 7.65 -1.98 1.61
C ALA A 95 8.30 -3.18 2.35
N ALA A 96 7.52 -3.97 3.07
CA ALA A 96 7.99 -5.13 3.82
C ALA A 96 8.52 -6.23 2.89
N LEU A 97 7.83 -6.50 1.78
CA LEU A 97 8.27 -7.48 0.78
C LEU A 97 9.63 -7.08 0.20
N TYR A 98 9.81 -5.80 -0.18
CA TYR A 98 11.08 -5.31 -0.68
C TYR A 98 12.20 -5.34 0.36
N ALA A 99 11.91 -4.94 1.60
CA ALA A 99 12.87 -5.03 2.70
C ALA A 99 13.32 -6.47 2.94
N TRP A 100 12.39 -7.43 2.89
CA TRP A 100 12.68 -8.85 3.02
C TRP A 100 13.53 -9.37 1.86
N GLU A 101 13.19 -8.97 0.63
CA GLU A 101 13.91 -9.35 -0.59
C GLU A 101 15.37 -8.87 -0.55
N VAL A 102 15.60 -7.59 -0.28
CA VAL A 102 16.95 -6.98 -0.28
C VAL A 102 17.82 -7.49 0.88
N ARG A 103 17.22 -7.99 1.95
CA ARG A 103 17.93 -8.64 3.07
C ARG A 103 18.26 -10.11 2.81
N GLY A 104 18.04 -10.61 1.59
CA GLY A 104 18.34 -12.00 1.22
C GLY A 104 17.24 -12.98 1.59
N GLY A 105 15.99 -12.53 1.70
CA GLY A 105 14.83 -13.39 1.93
C GLY A 105 14.62 -14.46 0.84
N LEU A 106 15.06 -14.17 -0.39
CA LEU A 106 15.02 -15.12 -1.51
C LEU A 106 16.11 -16.20 -1.46
N ALA A 107 17.12 -16.04 -0.59
CA ALA A 107 18.20 -17.02 -0.48
C ALA A 107 17.73 -18.29 0.25
N PRO A 108 18.22 -19.50 -0.12
CA PRO A 108 17.86 -20.72 0.58
C PRO A 108 18.10 -20.63 2.09
N ALA A 109 17.21 -21.22 2.90
CA ALA A 109 17.35 -21.22 4.35
C ALA A 109 18.74 -21.77 4.77
N GLY A 110 19.45 -21.05 5.64
CA GLY A 110 20.82 -21.40 6.06
C GLY A 110 21.96 -20.85 5.19
N SER A 111 21.67 -20.33 3.99
CA SER A 111 22.70 -19.71 3.12
C SER A 111 23.02 -18.25 3.50
N GLN A 112 22.18 -17.61 4.31
CA GLN A 112 22.32 -16.20 4.69
C GLN A 112 23.64 -15.93 5.44
N GLY A 113 24.09 -16.84 6.30
CA GLY A 113 25.38 -16.71 6.99
C GLY A 113 26.57 -16.85 6.04
N ILE A 114 26.47 -17.72 5.03
CA ILE A 114 27.51 -17.93 4.02
C ILE A 114 27.61 -16.72 3.08
N LEU A 115 26.46 -16.19 2.64
CA LEU A 115 26.41 -14.99 1.79
C LEU A 115 26.87 -13.73 2.54
N ALA A 116 26.50 -13.57 3.81
CA ALA A 116 26.98 -12.47 4.65
C ALA A 116 28.50 -12.54 4.89
N ALA A 117 29.04 -13.74 5.15
CA ALA A 117 30.48 -13.96 5.30
C ALA A 117 31.25 -13.71 3.98
N ALA A 118 30.67 -14.06 2.83
CA ALA A 118 31.25 -13.78 1.52
C ALA A 118 31.25 -12.28 1.21
N ALA A 119 30.15 -11.57 1.46
CA ALA A 119 30.06 -10.12 1.26
C ALA A 119 31.01 -9.33 2.18
N GLY A 120 31.16 -9.75 3.43
CA GLY A 120 32.11 -9.14 4.37
C GLY A 120 33.58 -9.28 3.97
N ARG A 121 33.95 -10.35 3.25
CA ARG A 121 35.33 -10.55 2.77
C ARG A 121 35.70 -9.69 1.57
N VAL A 122 34.72 -9.16 0.82
CA VAL A 122 34.98 -8.28 -0.32
C VAL A 122 35.38 -6.86 0.13
N HIS A 123 34.99 -6.44 1.34
CA HIS A 123 35.31 -5.11 1.87
C HIS A 123 36.64 -5.02 2.64
N VAL A 124 37.30 -6.15 2.95
CA VAL A 124 38.57 -6.17 3.73
C VAL A 124 39.80 -6.23 2.80
N VAL A 125 39.60 -6.29 1.49
CA VAL A 125 40.68 -6.31 0.49
C VAL A 125 40.70 -4.98 -0.26
N TYR A 126 40.83 -3.86 0.45
CA TYR A 126 41.31 -2.57 -0.08
C TYR A 126 42.00 -1.78 1.03
#